data_AF-Q2UL63-F1
#
_entry.id   AF-Q2UL63-F1
#
_cell.length_a   1.000
_cell.length_b   1.000
_cell.length_c   1.000
_cell.angle_alpha   90.00
_cell.angle_beta   90.00
_cell.angle_gamma   90.00
#
_symmetry.space_group_name_H-M   'P 1'
#
loop_
_entity.id
_entity.type
_entity.pdbx_description
1 polymer ?
#
loop_
_entity_poly.entity_id
_entity_poly.type
_entity_poly.pdbx_seq_one_letter_code
_entity_poly.pdbx_strand_id
1 'polypeptide(L)'
;MPPKSKSKKDIAPPKQQQQRQQTPKPNWPPLRPLIPSSDLTLDPLLPDQIYLIPNFFTANLCKTYVSFLSSLPLTTTPGKPKKGDAVRVNDRFQIQDERFAESLWSGTALKDLVMNGDGEGERSMKEIWGGEPLGLNANIRIYRYSKGQFFAQHYDDSNTLTFSSPSHPSQPARTTWTLLIYLTTCSGGETIFYPESTRGNRNPEPVSVAPVTGMALLHRHGDRCLLHEGSEVSDGEKWVLRSDLVVR
;
A
#
# COMPACT_ATOMS: atom_id res chain seq x y z
N MET A 1 3.07 66.15 25.18
CA MET A 1 2.28 65.31 24.25
C MET A 1 2.97 65.26 22.89
N PRO A 2 3.69 64.19 22.57
CA PRO A 2 4.21 63.88 21.23
C PRO A 2 3.35 62.80 20.52
N PRO A 3 3.24 62.79 19.18
CA PRO A 3 2.26 61.99 18.44
C PRO A 3 2.70 60.53 18.22
N LYS A 4 1.72 59.61 18.26
CA LYS A 4 1.87 58.16 18.01
C LYS A 4 2.18 57.88 16.53
N SER A 5 3.24 57.12 16.25
CA SER A 5 3.51 56.56 14.92
C SER A 5 2.54 55.40 14.60
N LYS A 6 1.95 55.42 13.40
CA LYS A 6 1.13 54.33 12.87
C LYS A 6 2.01 53.32 12.13
N SER A 7 2.07 52.09 12.63
CA SER A 7 2.66 50.95 11.92
C SER A 7 1.78 50.52 10.75
N LYS A 8 2.33 50.53 9.52
CA LYS A 8 1.71 49.93 8.33
C LYS A 8 1.68 48.40 8.51
N LYS A 9 0.50 47.79 8.33
CA LYS A 9 0.36 46.33 8.19
C LYS A 9 0.67 45.97 6.74
N ASP A 10 1.70 45.17 6.52
CA ASP A 10 1.95 44.52 5.23
C ASP A 10 0.89 43.44 5.00
N ILE A 11 0.12 43.61 3.93
CA ILE A 11 -0.88 42.64 3.47
C ILE A 11 -0.16 41.66 2.54
N ALA A 12 0.02 40.42 3.00
CA ALA A 12 0.55 39.35 2.16
C ALA A 12 -0.43 39.05 1.00
N PRO A 13 0.05 38.85 -0.23
CA PRO A 13 -0.81 38.57 -1.36
C PRO A 13 -1.46 37.17 -1.24
N PRO A 14 -2.69 37.00 -1.77
CA PRO A 14 -3.43 35.75 -1.62
C PRO A 14 -2.75 34.61 -2.39
N LYS A 15 -2.57 33.47 -1.71
CA LYS A 15 -2.09 32.22 -2.29
C LYS A 15 -3.03 31.78 -3.42
N GLN A 16 -2.53 31.80 -4.65
CA GLN A 16 -3.23 31.22 -5.80
C GLN A 16 -3.47 29.73 -5.52
N GLN A 17 -4.74 29.32 -5.46
CA GLN A 17 -5.14 27.93 -5.51
C GLN A 17 -4.77 27.39 -6.90
N GLN A 18 -3.67 26.64 -6.99
CA GLN A 18 -3.38 25.84 -8.17
C GLN A 18 -4.54 24.84 -8.34
N GLN A 19 -5.35 25.03 -9.38
CA GLN A 19 -6.32 24.03 -9.81
C GLN A 19 -5.54 22.74 -10.12
N ARG A 20 -5.66 21.74 -9.25
CA ARG A 20 -5.14 20.40 -9.53
C ARG A 20 -5.91 19.89 -10.74
N GLN A 21 -5.26 19.82 -11.89
CA GLN A 21 -5.79 19.09 -13.05
C GLN A 21 -6.06 17.66 -12.58
N GLN A 22 -7.33 17.27 -12.53
CA GLN A 22 -7.71 15.91 -12.15
C GLN A 22 -7.31 14.98 -13.29
N THR A 23 -6.30 14.14 -13.07
CA THR A 23 -5.96 13.06 -14.01
C THR A 23 -7.19 12.17 -14.19
N PRO A 24 -7.62 11.88 -15.44
CA PRO A 24 -8.78 11.05 -15.67
C PRO A 24 -8.56 9.65 -15.07
N LYS A 25 -9.61 9.11 -14.43
CA LYS A 25 -9.56 7.76 -13.87
C LYS A 25 -9.39 6.73 -15.00
N PRO A 26 -8.44 5.79 -14.88
CA PRO A 26 -8.21 4.82 -15.93
C PRO A 26 -9.35 3.79 -15.94
N ASN A 27 -9.61 3.18 -17.10
CA ASN A 27 -10.67 2.19 -17.24
C ASN A 27 -10.16 0.81 -16.79
N TRP A 28 -10.19 0.55 -15.48
CA TRP A 28 -9.68 -0.69 -14.89
C TRP A 28 -10.31 -1.94 -15.52
N PRO A 29 -9.52 -2.95 -15.92
CA PRO A 29 -10.06 -4.24 -16.35
C PRO A 29 -10.91 -4.86 -15.23
N PRO A 30 -11.95 -5.64 -15.56
CA PRO A 30 -12.73 -6.35 -14.54
C PRO A 30 -11.83 -7.21 -13.65
N LEU A 31 -12.08 -7.20 -12.34
CA LEU A 31 -11.41 -8.07 -11.35
C LEU A 31 -11.92 -9.51 -11.46
N ARG A 32 -11.88 -10.12 -12.65
CA ARG A 32 -12.34 -11.50 -12.90
C ARG A 32 -11.52 -12.16 -14.02
N PRO A 33 -11.35 -13.50 -14.00
CA PRO A 33 -11.84 -14.44 -12.98
C PRO A 33 -11.03 -14.38 -11.68
N LEU A 34 -11.70 -14.70 -10.56
CA LEU A 34 -11.12 -14.78 -9.21
C LEU A 34 -11.16 -16.23 -8.71
N ILE A 35 -10.27 -16.54 -7.78
CA ILE A 35 -10.34 -17.78 -6.99
C ILE A 35 -11.51 -17.66 -6.00
N PRO A 36 -12.31 -18.73 -5.77
CA PRO A 36 -13.33 -18.73 -4.73
C PRO A 36 -12.76 -18.38 -3.37
N SER A 37 -13.49 -17.62 -2.55
CA SER A 37 -13.00 -17.24 -1.21
C SER A 37 -12.78 -18.44 -0.28
N SER A 38 -13.50 -19.55 -0.49
CA SER A 38 -13.31 -20.82 0.24
C SER A 38 -11.95 -21.47 0.00
N ASP A 39 -11.28 -21.12 -1.09
CA ASP A 39 -10.00 -21.73 -1.51
C ASP A 39 -8.82 -20.80 -1.20
N LEU A 40 -9.07 -19.71 -0.48
CA LEU A 40 -8.07 -18.73 -0.07
C LEU A 40 -7.99 -18.68 1.45
N THR A 41 -6.78 -18.46 1.94
CA THR A 41 -6.48 -18.33 3.36
C THR A 41 -5.65 -17.09 3.62
N LEU A 42 -5.75 -16.57 4.85
CA LEU A 42 -4.90 -15.50 5.34
C LEU A 42 -3.77 -16.13 6.16
N ASP A 43 -2.61 -16.32 5.53
CA ASP A 43 -1.51 -17.10 6.11
C ASP A 43 -0.57 -16.18 6.92
N PRO A 44 -0.39 -16.39 8.23
CA PRO A 44 0.56 -15.62 9.02
C PRO A 44 2.00 -16.02 8.69
N LEU A 45 2.77 -15.13 8.06
CA LEU A 45 4.21 -15.32 7.88
C LEU A 45 4.99 -14.83 9.10
N LEU A 46 4.62 -13.66 9.61
CA LEU A 46 5.09 -13.15 10.88
C LEU A 46 3.86 -12.70 11.67
N PRO A 47 3.49 -13.44 12.72
CA PRO A 47 2.37 -13.13 13.61
C PRO A 47 2.21 -11.63 13.90
N ASP A 48 1.00 -11.10 13.67
CA ASP A 48 0.64 -9.71 13.96
C ASP A 48 1.44 -8.63 13.20
N GLN A 49 2.18 -9.02 12.17
CA GLN A 49 3.05 -8.14 11.39
C GLN A 49 2.93 -8.35 9.89
N ILE A 50 2.87 -9.60 9.43
CA ILE A 50 2.93 -9.96 8.02
C ILE A 50 1.99 -11.13 7.74
N TYR A 51 1.02 -10.91 6.84
CA TYR A 51 0.13 -11.94 6.31
C TYR A 51 0.27 -12.07 4.79
N LEU A 52 0.11 -13.28 4.30
CA LEU A 52 0.09 -13.60 2.88
C LEU A 52 -1.28 -14.14 2.49
N ILE A 53 -1.70 -13.88 1.25
CA ILE A 53 -2.83 -14.55 0.62
C ILE A 53 -2.32 -15.12 -0.71
N PRO A 54 -1.87 -16.39 -0.73
CA PRO A 54 -1.44 -17.05 -1.95
C PRO A 54 -2.59 -17.10 -2.97
N ASN A 55 -2.28 -16.97 -4.26
CA ASN A 55 -3.25 -17.06 -5.35
C ASN A 55 -4.45 -16.07 -5.26
N PHE A 56 -4.31 -14.96 -4.52
CA PHE A 56 -5.34 -13.93 -4.41
C PHE A 56 -5.88 -13.46 -5.78
N PHE A 57 -4.99 -13.23 -6.74
CA PHE A 57 -5.34 -13.04 -8.15
C PHE A 57 -4.96 -14.28 -8.97
N THR A 58 -5.79 -14.61 -9.97
CA THR A 58 -5.45 -15.64 -10.96
C THR A 58 -4.31 -15.14 -11.86
N ALA A 59 -3.47 -16.06 -12.34
CA ALA A 59 -2.39 -15.71 -13.28
C ALA A 59 -2.90 -15.00 -14.55
N ASN A 60 -4.11 -15.34 -15.02
CA ASN A 60 -4.72 -14.66 -16.17
C ASN A 60 -5.11 -13.21 -15.83
N LEU A 61 -5.71 -12.99 -14.66
CA LEU A 61 -6.04 -11.65 -14.18
C LEU A 61 -4.78 -10.79 -14.01
N CYS A 62 -3.71 -11.35 -13.44
CA CYS A 62 -2.42 -10.67 -13.35
C CYS A 62 -1.89 -10.26 -14.73
N LYS A 63 -1.90 -11.16 -15.73
CA LYS A 63 -1.48 -10.84 -17.10
C LYS A 63 -2.31 -9.71 -17.72
N THR A 64 -3.63 -9.76 -17.57
CA THR A 64 -4.54 -8.70 -18.04
C THR A 64 -4.19 -7.35 -17.39
N TYR A 65 -3.96 -7.34 -16.08
CA TYR A 65 -3.58 -6.13 -15.35
C TYR A 65 -2.21 -5.62 -15.76
N VAL A 66 -1.19 -6.47 -15.87
CA VAL A 66 0.15 -6.04 -16.34
C VAL A 66 0.06 -5.41 -17.74
N SER A 67 -0.65 -6.04 -18.67
CA SER A 67 -0.84 -5.50 -20.03
C SER A 67 -1.56 -4.16 -20.05
N PHE A 68 -2.54 -3.95 -19.16
CA PHE A 68 -3.24 -2.68 -19.03
C PHE A 68 -2.36 -1.62 -18.37
N LEU A 69 -1.72 -1.97 -17.26
CA LEU A 69 -0.89 -1.07 -16.47
C LEU A 69 0.33 -0.58 -17.26
N SER A 70 0.90 -1.41 -18.14
CA SER A 70 1.98 -1.00 -19.04
C SER A 70 1.59 0.09 -20.05
N SER A 71 0.28 0.33 -20.26
CA SER A 71 -0.22 1.42 -21.10
C SER A 71 -0.38 2.75 -20.36
N LEU A 72 -0.30 2.74 -19.03
CA LEU A 72 -0.44 3.95 -18.21
C LEU A 72 0.85 4.78 -18.23
N PRO A 73 0.75 6.10 -17.97
CA PRO A 73 1.92 6.99 -17.95
C PRO A 73 2.70 6.86 -16.64
N LEU A 74 3.40 5.74 -16.44
CA LEU A 74 4.28 5.57 -15.28
C LEU A 74 5.44 6.58 -15.36
N THR A 75 5.80 7.16 -14.21
CA THR A 75 6.93 8.07 -14.09
C THR A 75 8.01 7.44 -13.21
N THR A 76 9.24 7.41 -13.69
CA THR A 76 10.39 6.95 -12.90
C THR A 76 10.65 7.92 -11.75
N THR A 77 10.81 7.39 -10.54
CA THR A 77 11.12 8.21 -9.37
C THR A 77 12.50 8.86 -9.51
N PRO A 78 12.69 10.09 -9.01
CA PRO A 78 14.00 10.73 -9.01
C PRO A 78 15.00 9.90 -8.19
N GLY A 79 16.19 9.66 -8.73
CA GLY A 79 17.23 8.90 -8.03
C GLY A 79 17.79 9.58 -6.76
N LYS A 80 17.50 10.86 -6.55
CA LYS A 80 17.83 11.58 -5.30
C LYS A 80 16.56 11.77 -4.46
N PRO A 81 16.46 11.15 -3.27
CA PRO A 81 15.30 11.33 -2.40
C PRO A 81 15.29 12.72 -1.77
N LYS A 82 14.14 13.14 -1.24
CA LYS A 82 14.07 14.30 -0.36
C LYS A 82 14.75 13.97 0.97
N LYS A 83 15.14 14.99 1.72
CA LYS A 83 15.72 14.80 3.06
C LYS A 83 14.72 14.03 3.94
N GLY A 84 15.10 12.86 4.43
CA GLY A 84 14.27 11.98 5.26
C GLY A 84 13.56 10.86 4.49
N ASP A 85 13.51 10.93 3.16
CA ASP A 85 12.96 9.85 2.32
C ASP A 85 14.07 8.85 1.97
N ALA A 86 13.72 7.56 1.89
CA ALA A 86 14.65 6.55 1.40
C ALA A 86 14.85 6.64 -0.12
N VAL A 87 16.05 6.24 -0.57
CA VAL A 87 16.38 6.17 -2.01
C VAL A 87 15.46 5.16 -2.68
N ARG A 88 14.86 5.58 -3.79
CA ARG A 88 13.97 4.74 -4.58
C ARG A 88 14.19 4.98 -6.05
N VAL A 89 14.32 3.89 -6.79
CA VAL A 89 14.37 3.90 -8.24
C VAL A 89 13.33 2.91 -8.72
N ASN A 90 12.17 3.40 -9.16
CA ASN A 90 11.10 2.58 -9.73
C ASN A 90 10.19 3.43 -10.60
N ASP A 91 9.40 2.79 -11.45
CA ASP A 91 8.35 3.47 -12.21
C ASP A 91 7.05 3.44 -11.42
N ARG A 92 6.36 4.59 -11.35
CA ARG A 92 5.20 4.77 -10.49
C ARG A 92 4.05 5.44 -11.22
N PHE A 93 2.86 4.92 -10.98
CA PHE A 93 1.59 5.59 -11.28
C PHE A 93 0.77 5.64 -9.99
N GLN A 94 0.05 6.75 -9.77
CA GLN A 94 -0.77 6.94 -8.58
C GLN A 94 -2.06 7.64 -8.98
N ILE A 95 -3.19 7.18 -8.44
CA ILE A 95 -4.48 7.83 -8.64
C ILE A 95 -5.40 7.65 -7.44
N GLN A 96 -6.26 8.64 -7.22
CA GLN A 96 -7.36 8.57 -6.29
C GLN A 96 -8.58 7.92 -6.96
N ASP A 97 -8.96 6.71 -6.53
CA ASP A 97 -10.10 5.99 -7.09
C ASP A 97 -10.85 5.11 -6.07
N GLU A 98 -11.90 5.68 -5.48
CA GLU A 98 -12.79 5.05 -4.49
C GLU A 98 -13.53 3.84 -5.06
N ARG A 99 -13.92 3.90 -6.34
CA ARG A 99 -14.69 2.82 -6.98
C ARG A 99 -13.81 1.58 -7.14
N PHE A 100 -12.56 1.77 -7.56
CA PHE A 100 -11.62 0.68 -7.70
C PHE A 100 -11.23 0.10 -6.34
N ALA A 101 -10.97 0.94 -5.34
CA ALA A 101 -10.70 0.50 -3.97
C ALA A 101 -11.84 -0.35 -3.39
N GLU A 102 -13.09 0.09 -3.56
CA GLU A 102 -14.27 -0.67 -3.13
C GLU A 102 -14.42 -1.99 -3.92
N SER A 103 -14.17 -1.96 -5.24
CA SER A 103 -14.21 -3.17 -6.06
C SER A 103 -13.14 -4.18 -5.66
N LEU A 104 -11.96 -3.73 -5.26
CA LEU A 104 -10.89 -4.58 -4.76
C LEU A 104 -11.21 -5.14 -3.36
N TRP A 105 -11.79 -4.31 -2.48
CA TRP A 105 -12.18 -4.70 -1.12
C TRP A 105 -13.34 -5.70 -1.11
N SER A 106 -14.50 -5.30 -1.65
CA SER A 106 -15.76 -6.04 -1.57
C SER A 106 -16.00 -6.96 -2.78
N GLY A 107 -15.31 -6.74 -3.90
CA GLY A 107 -15.47 -7.55 -5.11
C GLY A 107 -14.52 -8.74 -5.18
N THR A 108 -13.56 -8.85 -4.24
CA THR A 108 -12.66 -9.99 -4.08
C THR A 108 -12.86 -10.66 -2.72
N ALA A 109 -12.11 -11.72 -2.43
CA ALA A 109 -12.12 -12.38 -1.12
C ALA A 109 -11.50 -11.54 0.01
N LEU A 110 -10.91 -10.37 -0.28
CA LEU A 110 -10.13 -9.62 0.70
C LEU A 110 -10.95 -9.21 1.93
N LYS A 111 -12.16 -8.68 1.73
CA LYS A 111 -13.06 -8.34 2.84
C LYS A 111 -13.35 -9.55 3.70
N ASP A 112 -13.72 -10.67 3.08
CA ASP A 112 -14.08 -11.90 3.83
C ASP A 112 -12.87 -12.45 4.60
N LEU A 113 -11.68 -12.44 4.02
CA LEU A 113 -10.45 -12.90 4.68
C LEU A 113 -10.02 -11.98 5.83
N VAL A 114 -10.15 -10.66 5.67
CA VAL A 114 -9.79 -9.70 6.72
C VAL A 114 -10.82 -9.68 7.86
N MET A 115 -12.11 -9.88 7.54
CA MET A 115 -13.21 -9.82 8.49
C MET A 115 -13.54 -11.18 9.13
N ASN A 116 -13.27 -12.29 8.46
CA ASN A 116 -13.64 -13.63 8.93
C ASN A 116 -12.47 -14.61 8.92
N GLY A 117 -11.26 -14.17 8.56
CA GLY A 117 -10.08 -15.03 8.63
C GLY A 117 -9.95 -15.61 10.03
N ASP A 118 -9.63 -16.90 10.11
CA ASP A 118 -9.32 -17.60 11.36
C ASP A 118 -8.11 -16.91 11.99
N GLY A 119 -8.38 -15.89 12.80
CA GLY A 119 -7.36 -15.08 13.44
C GLY A 119 -6.45 -15.95 14.28
N GLU A 120 -5.25 -15.44 14.55
CA GLU A 120 -4.29 -16.11 15.42
C GLU A 120 -4.81 -16.18 16.87
N GLY A 121 -5.49 -17.29 17.20
CA GLY A 121 -5.95 -17.60 18.57
C GLY A 121 -7.11 -16.72 19.05
N GLU A 122 -7.09 -16.36 20.34
CA GLU A 122 -8.14 -15.59 21.02
C GLU A 122 -8.17 -14.09 20.67
N ARG A 123 -7.26 -13.61 19.80
CA ARG A 123 -7.13 -12.18 19.52
C ARG A 123 -8.26 -11.68 18.64
N SER A 124 -8.78 -10.51 19.01
CA SER A 124 -9.84 -9.86 18.25
C SER A 124 -9.29 -9.28 16.94
N MET A 125 -10.15 -9.23 15.93
CA MET A 125 -9.90 -8.53 14.66
C MET A 125 -9.37 -7.10 14.87
N LYS A 126 -9.89 -6.39 15.87
CA LYS A 126 -9.48 -5.01 16.18
C LYS A 126 -8.02 -4.93 16.59
N GLU A 127 -7.52 -5.92 17.33
CA GLU A 127 -6.12 -5.99 17.75
C GLU A 127 -5.21 -6.27 16.55
N ILE A 128 -5.58 -7.25 15.71
CA ILE A 128 -4.82 -7.64 14.51
C ILE A 128 -4.76 -6.50 13.49
N TRP A 129 -5.85 -5.76 13.26
CA TRP A 129 -5.84 -4.70 12.25
C TRP A 129 -5.51 -3.32 12.80
N GLY A 130 -5.37 -3.18 14.12
CA GLY A 130 -5.11 -1.89 14.78
C GLY A 130 -6.31 -0.95 14.77
N GLY A 131 -7.52 -1.49 14.62
CA GLY A 131 -8.81 -0.80 14.50
C GLY A 131 -9.85 -1.69 13.83
N GLU A 132 -11.10 -1.21 13.70
CA GLU A 132 -12.13 -1.93 12.94
C GLU A 132 -11.90 -1.71 11.43
N PRO A 133 -11.67 -2.75 10.61
CA PRO A 133 -11.52 -2.60 9.17
C PRO A 133 -12.77 -2.03 8.50
N LEU A 134 -12.57 -1.05 7.62
CA LEU A 134 -13.65 -0.35 6.90
C LEU A 134 -13.60 -0.58 5.40
N GLY A 135 -12.39 -0.78 4.85
CA GLY A 135 -12.15 -0.89 3.42
C GLY A 135 -10.72 -0.55 3.05
N LEU A 136 -10.52 -0.18 1.80
CA LEU A 136 -9.20 0.17 1.26
C LEU A 136 -9.07 1.68 1.01
N ASN A 137 -7.85 2.18 1.16
CA ASN A 137 -7.51 3.55 0.82
C ASN A 137 -7.64 3.75 -0.70
N ALA A 138 -8.40 4.76 -1.09
CA ALA A 138 -8.63 5.12 -2.48
C ALA A 138 -7.37 5.64 -3.21
N ASN A 139 -6.27 5.89 -2.49
CA ASN A 139 -4.97 6.17 -3.08
C ASN A 139 -4.30 4.90 -3.67
N ILE A 140 -4.71 4.52 -4.88
CA ILE A 140 -4.20 3.37 -5.62
C ILE A 140 -2.85 3.71 -6.23
N ARG A 141 -1.87 2.85 -5.99
CA ARG A 141 -0.49 3.02 -6.47
C ARG A 141 -0.04 1.80 -7.25
N ILE A 142 0.61 2.05 -8.37
CA ILE A 142 1.19 1.02 -9.22
C ILE A 142 2.69 1.22 -9.24
N TYR A 143 3.42 0.13 -9.06
CA TYR A 143 4.87 0.11 -9.13
C TYR A 143 5.33 -0.88 -10.20
N ARG A 144 6.28 -0.46 -11.03
CA ARG A 144 7.09 -1.34 -11.86
C ARG A 144 8.55 -1.17 -11.45
N TYR A 145 9.24 -2.29 -11.26
CA TYR A 145 10.68 -2.34 -11.08
C TYR A 145 11.28 -3.22 -12.19
N SER A 146 12.08 -2.61 -13.07
CA SER A 146 12.91 -3.34 -14.03
C SER A 146 14.26 -3.71 -13.39
N LYS A 147 15.08 -4.50 -14.08
CA LYS A 147 16.41 -4.88 -13.59
C LYS A 147 17.24 -3.68 -13.08
N GLY A 148 17.82 -3.80 -11.90
CA GLY A 148 18.61 -2.76 -11.22
C GLY A 148 17.78 -1.75 -10.41
N GLN A 149 16.45 -1.83 -10.46
CA GLN A 149 15.55 -0.95 -9.70
C GLN A 149 15.25 -1.54 -8.32
N PHE A 150 15.10 -0.67 -7.32
CA PHE A 150 14.93 -1.04 -5.91
C PHE A 150 14.24 0.07 -5.10
N PHE A 151 13.91 -0.22 -3.85
CA PHE A 151 13.50 0.77 -2.86
C PHE A 151 14.22 0.49 -1.54
N ALA A 152 15.16 1.35 -1.14
CA ALA A 152 15.98 1.17 0.05
C ALA A 152 15.13 1.10 1.33
N GLN A 153 15.76 0.60 2.40
CA GLN A 153 15.17 0.47 3.73
C GLN A 153 14.44 1.74 4.19
N HIS A 154 13.18 1.58 4.61
CA HIS A 154 12.31 2.65 5.08
C HIS A 154 11.24 2.12 6.05
N TYR A 155 10.53 3.07 6.66
CA TYR A 155 9.27 2.84 7.33
C TYR A 155 8.16 3.51 6.52
N ASP A 156 6.99 2.88 6.50
CA ASP A 156 5.78 3.47 5.93
C ASP A 156 4.96 4.11 7.04
N ASP A 157 4.48 5.35 6.83
CA ASP A 157 3.65 6.07 7.79
C ASP A 157 2.15 5.75 7.64
N SER A 158 1.39 5.95 8.72
CA SER A 158 -0.07 5.96 8.69
C SER A 158 -0.61 7.24 8.07
N ASN A 159 -1.67 7.14 7.28
CA ASN A 159 -2.42 8.28 6.77
C ASN A 159 -3.70 8.48 7.56
N THR A 160 -3.95 9.68 8.07
CA THR A 160 -5.28 10.07 8.58
C THR A 160 -6.14 10.56 7.43
N LEU A 161 -7.37 10.07 7.32
CA LEU A 161 -8.27 10.41 6.22
C LEU A 161 -9.73 10.43 6.69
N THR A 162 -10.59 11.06 5.88
CA THR A 162 -12.03 10.86 5.97
C THR A 162 -12.40 9.73 5.02
N PHE A 163 -12.92 8.64 5.56
CA PHE A 163 -13.33 7.47 4.79
C PHE A 163 -14.84 7.45 4.60
N SER A 164 -15.28 7.09 3.38
CA SER A 164 -16.68 6.82 3.06
C SER A 164 -16.76 5.67 2.06
N SER A 165 -17.79 4.83 2.22
CA SER A 165 -18.12 3.77 1.27
C SER A 165 -19.63 3.56 1.24
N PRO A 166 -20.18 2.77 0.30
CA PRO A 166 -21.61 2.43 0.33
C PRO A 166 -22.08 1.80 1.65
N SER A 167 -21.18 1.12 2.38
CA SER A 167 -21.47 0.47 3.66
C SER A 167 -21.14 1.33 4.89
N HIS A 168 -20.39 2.42 4.74
CA HIS A 168 -19.94 3.25 5.86
C HIS A 168 -20.14 4.74 5.58
N PRO A 169 -20.87 5.47 6.45
CA PRO A 169 -20.98 6.92 6.32
C PRO A 169 -19.59 7.58 6.47
N SER A 170 -19.49 8.81 5.97
CA SER A 170 -18.27 9.61 6.06
C SER A 170 -17.82 9.74 7.53
N GLN A 171 -16.63 9.23 7.84
CA GLN A 171 -16.08 9.24 9.19
C GLN A 171 -14.55 9.38 9.20
N PRO A 172 -13.95 9.93 10.28
CA PRO A 172 -12.50 9.91 10.45
C PRO A 172 -11.99 8.46 10.52
N ALA A 173 -10.85 8.21 9.87
CA ALA A 173 -10.21 6.91 9.81
C ALA A 173 -8.69 7.06 9.67
N ARG A 174 -7.96 5.94 9.77
CA ARG A 174 -6.52 5.89 9.49
C ARG A 174 -6.14 4.63 8.75
N THR A 175 -4.99 4.63 8.06
CA THR A 175 -4.41 3.40 7.50
C THR A 175 -3.49 2.71 8.49
N THR A 176 -3.53 1.38 8.58
CA THR A 176 -2.69 0.59 9.53
C THR A 176 -1.91 -0.55 8.88
N TRP A 177 -2.31 -0.99 7.69
CA TRP A 177 -1.63 -2.03 6.93
C TRP A 177 -1.46 -1.62 5.47
N THR A 178 -0.33 -1.96 4.88
CA THR A 178 -0.10 -1.88 3.44
C THR A 178 -0.51 -3.19 2.79
N LEU A 179 -1.29 -3.11 1.70
CA LEU A 179 -1.62 -4.23 0.82
C LEU A 179 -0.77 -4.10 -0.45
N LEU A 180 0.07 -5.11 -0.71
CA LEU A 180 0.77 -5.28 -1.98
C LEU A 180 0.20 -6.50 -2.71
N ILE A 181 -0.18 -6.35 -3.97
CA ILE A 181 -0.55 -7.48 -4.84
C ILE A 181 0.53 -7.62 -5.89
N TYR A 182 1.26 -8.73 -5.86
CA TYR A 182 2.30 -9.04 -6.83
C TYR A 182 1.66 -9.54 -8.13
N LEU A 183 1.86 -8.81 -9.22
CA LEU A 183 1.28 -9.14 -10.52
C LEU A 183 2.25 -9.95 -11.40
N THR A 184 3.52 -10.02 -11.02
CA THR A 184 4.55 -10.81 -11.70
C THR A 184 5.49 -11.47 -10.70
N THR A 185 6.19 -12.49 -11.17
CA THR A 185 7.33 -13.12 -10.50
C THR A 185 8.62 -12.62 -11.17
N CYS A 186 9.67 -12.38 -10.39
CA CYS A 186 10.99 -11.98 -10.87
C CYS A 186 12.09 -12.57 -9.98
N SER A 187 13.36 -12.46 -10.40
CA SER A 187 14.50 -12.79 -9.55
C SER A 187 14.97 -11.55 -8.81
N GLY A 188 15.30 -11.67 -7.52
CA GLY A 188 15.41 -10.51 -6.65
C GLY A 188 14.04 -9.83 -6.47
N GLY A 189 14.05 -8.55 -6.08
CA GLY A 189 12.81 -7.80 -5.91
C GLY A 189 11.95 -8.27 -4.73
N GLU A 190 12.51 -9.00 -3.77
CA GLU A 190 11.85 -9.37 -2.52
C GLU A 190 11.42 -8.12 -1.74
N THR A 191 10.32 -8.25 -0.98
CA THR A 191 10.05 -7.32 0.12
C THR A 191 10.68 -7.90 1.37
N ILE A 192 11.74 -7.26 1.88
CA ILE A 192 12.52 -7.76 3.02
C ILE A 192 12.21 -6.92 4.24
N PHE A 193 11.84 -7.58 5.34
CA PHE A 193 11.53 -6.97 6.63
C PHE A 193 12.63 -7.29 7.63
N TYR A 194 12.98 -6.32 8.47
CA TYR A 194 14.04 -6.41 9.46
C TYR A 194 13.43 -6.24 10.86
N PRO A 195 13.06 -7.34 11.55
CA PRO A 195 12.52 -7.27 12.90
C PRO A 195 13.51 -6.64 13.88
N GLU A 196 12.98 -5.96 14.90
CA GLU A 196 13.82 -5.35 15.94
C GLU A 196 14.36 -6.41 16.92
N SER A 197 15.55 -6.13 17.46
CA SER A 197 16.16 -6.91 18.53
C SER A 197 15.27 -6.94 19.77
N THR A 198 15.10 -8.12 20.38
CA THR A 198 14.37 -8.30 21.63
C THR A 198 15.27 -8.92 22.71
N ARG A 199 14.81 -8.91 23.96
CA ARG A 199 15.54 -9.60 25.06
C ARG A 199 15.73 -11.10 24.79
N GLY A 200 14.77 -11.73 24.12
CA GLY A 200 14.78 -13.17 23.81
C GLY A 200 15.50 -13.51 22.50
N ASN A 201 15.57 -12.57 21.55
CA ASN A 201 16.30 -12.73 20.30
C ASN A 201 17.03 -11.43 19.94
N ARG A 202 18.35 -11.41 20.13
CA ARG A 202 19.17 -10.20 19.95
C ARG A 202 19.47 -9.88 18.49
N ASN A 203 19.50 -10.87 17.61
CA ASN A 203 19.75 -10.74 16.18
C ASN A 203 18.68 -11.54 15.43
N PRO A 204 17.46 -11.00 15.28
CA PRO A 204 16.45 -11.65 14.48
C PRO A 204 16.88 -11.70 13.01
N GLU A 205 16.65 -12.83 12.37
CA GLU A 205 16.87 -12.98 10.93
C GLU A 205 15.86 -12.13 10.14
N PRO A 206 16.27 -11.53 9.01
CA PRO A 206 15.34 -10.85 8.12
C PRO A 206 14.25 -11.79 7.60
N VAL A 207 13.03 -11.27 7.46
CA VAL A 207 11.90 -11.99 6.86
C VAL A 207 11.75 -11.53 5.41
N SER A 208 11.94 -12.43 4.46
CA SER A 208 11.91 -12.11 3.03
C SER A 208 10.66 -12.67 2.35
N VAL A 209 9.97 -11.82 1.59
CA VAL A 209 8.80 -12.21 0.78
C VAL A 209 9.14 -12.02 -0.70
N ALA A 210 9.34 -13.13 -1.41
CA ALA A 210 9.55 -13.11 -2.85
C ALA A 210 8.26 -12.71 -3.59
N PRO A 211 8.36 -11.92 -4.68
CA PRO A 211 7.21 -11.59 -5.49
C PRO A 211 6.74 -12.86 -6.24
N VAL A 212 5.55 -13.34 -5.87
CA VAL A 212 4.90 -14.47 -6.53
C VAL A 212 3.64 -13.97 -7.23
N THR A 213 3.55 -14.20 -8.53
CA THR A 213 2.40 -13.79 -9.35
C THR A 213 1.08 -14.23 -8.70
N GLY A 214 0.21 -13.26 -8.45
CA GLY A 214 -1.11 -13.47 -7.87
C GLY A 214 -1.16 -13.44 -6.35
N MET A 215 -0.02 -13.43 -5.65
CA MET A 215 0.01 -13.35 -4.19
C MET A 215 -0.25 -11.92 -3.71
N ALA A 216 -1.07 -11.81 -2.65
CA ALA A 216 -1.17 -10.57 -1.87
C ALA A 216 -0.34 -10.68 -0.59
N LEU A 217 0.28 -9.57 -0.21
CA LEU A 217 1.03 -9.36 1.02
C LEU A 217 0.37 -8.22 1.79
N LEU A 218 0.04 -8.48 3.05
CA LEU A 218 -0.37 -7.48 4.02
C LEU A 218 0.75 -7.33 5.05
N HIS A 219 1.28 -6.13 5.22
CA HIS A 219 2.23 -5.85 6.30
C HIS A 219 1.85 -4.58 7.08
N ARG A 220 2.15 -4.55 8.38
CA ARG A 220 1.89 -3.35 9.19
C ARG A 220 2.71 -2.17 8.74
N HIS A 221 2.12 -1.00 8.90
CA HIS A 221 2.81 0.29 8.79
C HIS A 221 2.41 1.24 9.93
N GLY A 222 2.92 2.46 9.92
CA GLY A 222 2.76 3.42 11.02
C GLY A 222 3.59 3.03 12.23
N ASP A 223 3.04 3.23 13.43
CA ASP A 223 3.73 3.03 14.72
C ASP A 223 4.31 1.62 14.92
N ARG A 224 3.82 0.63 14.17
CA ARG A 224 4.29 -0.76 14.24
C ARG A 224 4.91 -1.26 12.95
N CYS A 225 5.32 -0.34 12.08
CA CYS A 225 6.02 -0.68 10.84
C CYS A 225 7.37 -1.31 11.16
N LEU A 226 7.66 -2.47 10.56
CA LEU A 226 9.02 -2.99 10.53
C LEU A 226 9.85 -2.21 9.51
N LEU A 227 11.14 -2.01 9.79
CA LEU A 227 12.06 -1.52 8.79
C LEU A 227 12.04 -2.50 7.62
N HIS A 228 11.83 -2.01 6.41
CA HIS A 228 11.71 -2.89 5.25
C HIS A 228 12.19 -2.23 3.97
N GLU A 229 12.49 -3.04 2.98
CA GLU A 229 12.93 -2.60 1.66
C GLU A 229 12.31 -3.43 0.55
N GLY A 230 12.32 -2.89 -0.67
CA GLY A 230 12.19 -3.67 -1.89
C GLY A 230 13.58 -3.90 -2.46
N SER A 231 14.10 -5.13 -2.37
CA SER A 231 15.43 -5.47 -2.86
C SER A 231 15.55 -5.22 -4.37
N GLU A 232 16.78 -5.16 -4.86
CA GLU A 232 17.04 -4.96 -6.28
C GLU A 232 16.46 -6.10 -7.13
N VAL A 233 15.75 -5.76 -8.21
CA VAL A 233 15.36 -6.73 -9.22
C VAL A 233 16.60 -7.11 -10.02
N SER A 234 16.99 -8.38 -9.98
CA SER A 234 18.18 -8.89 -10.68
C SER A 234 17.87 -9.42 -12.08
N ASP A 235 16.65 -9.94 -12.27
CA ASP A 235 16.15 -10.40 -13.57
C ASP A 235 14.61 -10.36 -13.66
N GLY A 236 14.09 -10.08 -14.85
CA GLY A 236 12.65 -9.88 -15.10
C GLY A 236 12.13 -8.49 -14.72
N GLU A 237 10.81 -8.39 -14.51
CA GLU A 237 10.15 -7.16 -14.06
C GLU A 237 9.18 -7.46 -12.90
N LYS A 238 9.25 -6.67 -11.84
CA LYS A 238 8.32 -6.73 -10.71
C LYS A 238 7.20 -5.71 -10.90
N TRP A 239 5.97 -6.18 -10.97
CA TRP A 239 4.77 -5.35 -11.01
C TRP A 239 3.98 -5.50 -9.72
N VAL A 240 3.61 -4.38 -9.10
CA VAL A 240 2.88 -4.35 -7.83
C VAL A 240 1.72 -3.38 -7.91
N LEU A 241 0.53 -3.83 -7.50
CA LEU A 241 -0.59 -2.95 -7.15
C LEU A 241 -0.59 -2.75 -5.64
N ARG A 242 -0.70 -1.50 -5.20
CA ARG A 242 -0.75 -1.14 -3.78
C ARG A 242 -2.01 -0.36 -3.42
N SER A 243 -2.59 -0.73 -2.30
CA SER A 243 -3.51 0.09 -1.49
C SER A 243 -3.15 -0.11 -0.01
N ASP A 244 -3.90 0.48 0.91
CA ASP A 244 -3.71 0.33 2.34
C ASP A 244 -5.05 0.00 3.02
N LEU A 245 -5.04 -0.83 4.05
CA LEU A 245 -6.22 -1.11 4.86
C LEU A 245 -6.57 0.12 5.70
N VAL A 246 -7.83 0.54 5.63
CA VAL A 246 -8.38 1.65 6.40
C VAL A 246 -9.17 1.11 7.58
N VAL A 247 -8.89 1.64 8.76
CA VAL A 247 -9.55 1.27 10.02
C VAL A 247 -10.11 2.49 10.74
N ARG A 248 -11.12 2.25 11.58
CA ARG A 248 -11.62 3.24 12.56
C ARG A 248 -10.69 3.35 13.77
#